data_AF-A0A1Y2AA75-F1
#
_entry.id   AF-A0A1Y2AA75-F1
#
_cell.length_a   1.000
_cell.length_b   1.000
_cell.length_c   1.000
_cell.angle_alpha   90.00
_cell.angle_beta   90.00
_cell.angle_gamma   90.00
#
_symmetry.space_group_name_H-M   'P 1'
#
loop_
_entity.id
_entity.type
_entity.pdbx_description
1 polymer ?
#
loop_
_entity_poly.entity_id
_entity_poly.type
_entity_poly.pdbx_seq_one_letter_code
_entity_poly.pdbx_strand_id
1 'polypeptide(L)'
;YNNPTRSAVVVLKALGKPNHKITRVTRVKKRTINSIYARAIKQGFDPSLQPLKLEEKHLEDAHRSGRPSKQSEVAQKVVNTVRTDRYGREKSCANIASALS
;
A
#
# COMPACT_ATOMS: atom_id res chain seq x y z
N TYR A 1 -7.50 -4.59 -8.17
CA TYR A 1 -8.88 -4.06 -8.21
C TYR A 1 -8.86 -2.68 -7.57
N ASN A 2 -9.66 -1.74 -8.07
CA ASN A 2 -9.77 -0.40 -7.49
C ASN A 2 -10.50 -0.42 -6.14
N ASN A 3 -10.38 0.66 -5.36
CA ASN A 3 -11.00 0.77 -4.03
C ASN A 3 -12.53 0.54 -4.05
N PRO A 4 -13.31 1.06 -5.02
CA PRO A 4 -14.75 0.78 -5.10
C PRO A 4 -15.11 -0.71 -5.28
N THR A 5 -14.34 -1.45 -6.10
CA THR A 5 -14.59 -2.89 -6.26
C THR A 5 -14.24 -3.66 -4.99
N ARG A 6 -13.13 -3.28 -4.32
CA ARG A 6 -12.73 -3.90 -3.06
C ARG A 6 -13.75 -3.62 -1.97
N SER A 7 -14.26 -2.39 -1.85
CA SER A 7 -15.28 -2.03 -0.86
C SER A 7 -16.56 -2.82 -1.05
N ALA A 8 -17.06 -2.93 -2.28
CA ALA A 8 -18.23 -3.74 -2.61
C ALA A 8 -18.03 -5.21 -2.20
N VAL A 9 -16.85 -5.77 -2.46
CA VAL A 9 -16.51 -7.14 -2.04
C VAL A 9 -16.53 -7.29 -0.51
N VAL A 10 -15.88 -6.37 0.22
CA VAL A 10 -15.79 -6.43 1.69
C VAL A 10 -17.17 -6.31 2.33
N VAL A 11 -17.98 -5.33 1.89
CA VAL A 11 -19.34 -5.11 2.41
C VAL A 11 -20.23 -6.31 2.12
N LEU A 12 -20.29 -6.79 0.87
CA LEU A 12 -21.14 -7.93 0.53
C LEU A 12 -20.75 -9.19 1.30
N LYS A 13 -19.46 -9.38 1.58
CA LYS A 13 -18.97 -10.51 2.35
C LYS A 13 -19.29 -10.39 3.84
N ALA A 14 -19.15 -9.19 4.43
CA ALA A 14 -19.55 -8.90 5.80
C ALA A 14 -21.06 -9.10 6.01
N LEU A 15 -21.87 -8.78 5.00
CA LEU A 15 -23.32 -9.06 4.96
C LEU A 15 -23.67 -10.54 4.71
N GLY A 16 -22.69 -11.45 4.72
CA GLY A 16 -22.90 -12.89 4.60
C GLY A 16 -23.26 -13.37 3.18
N LYS A 17 -23.06 -12.57 2.12
CA LYS A 17 -23.37 -13.03 0.76
C LYS A 17 -22.38 -14.11 0.30
N PRO A 18 -22.86 -15.17 -0.39
CA PRO A 18 -21.99 -16.23 -0.87
C PRO A 18 -21.13 -15.75 -2.06
N ASN A 19 -19.93 -16.33 -2.19
CA ASN A 19 -18.94 -15.91 -3.18
C ASN A 19 -19.45 -15.96 -4.64
N HIS A 20 -20.35 -16.87 -4.99
CA HIS A 20 -20.91 -16.94 -6.35
C HIS A 20 -21.79 -15.72 -6.68
N LYS A 21 -22.59 -15.23 -5.72
CA LYS A 21 -23.37 -13.99 -5.87
C LYS A 21 -22.45 -12.79 -5.97
N ILE A 22 -21.43 -12.71 -5.12
CA ILE A 22 -20.43 -11.63 -5.17
C ILE A 22 -19.72 -11.63 -6.54
N THR A 23 -19.31 -12.79 -7.04
CA THR A 23 -18.67 -12.92 -8.37
C THR A 23 -19.59 -12.45 -9.49
N ARG A 24 -20.88 -12.78 -9.43
CA ARG A 24 -21.87 -12.35 -10.44
C ARG A 24 -22.00 -10.82 -10.48
N VAL A 25 -21.97 -10.16 -9.32
CA VAL A 25 -22.12 -8.70 -9.20
C VAL A 25 -20.82 -7.97 -9.56
N THR A 26 -19.68 -8.38 -9.01
CA THR A 26 -18.42 -7.62 -9.10
C THR A 26 -17.48 -8.15 -10.19
N ARG A 27 -17.80 -9.29 -10.81
CA ARG A 27 -16.92 -10.04 -11.73
C ARG A 27 -15.58 -10.47 -11.13
N VAL A 28 -15.41 -10.36 -9.81
CA VAL A 28 -14.19 -10.77 -9.10
C VAL A 28 -14.21 -12.28 -8.86
N LYS A 29 -13.14 -12.99 -9.23
CA LYS A 29 -13.01 -14.43 -9.00
C LYS A 29 -13.01 -14.78 -7.50
N LYS A 30 -13.58 -15.94 -7.15
CA LYS A 30 -13.66 -16.49 -5.77
C LYS A 30 -12.36 -16.36 -4.96
N ARG A 31 -11.22 -16.74 -5.56
CA ARG A 31 -9.90 -16.65 -4.90
C ARG A 31 -9.58 -15.21 -4.49
N THR A 32 -9.84 -14.26 -5.38
CA THR A 32 -9.56 -12.85 -5.11
C THR A 32 -10.55 -12.25 -4.11
N ILE A 33 -11.83 -12.64 -4.14
CA ILE A 33 -12.80 -12.24 -3.11
C ILE A 33 -12.27 -12.59 -1.71
N ASN A 34 -11.83 -13.84 -1.52
CA ASN A 34 -11.28 -14.29 -0.24
C ASN A 34 -10.01 -13.53 0.16
N SER A 35 -9.12 -13.28 -0.80
CA SER A 35 -7.88 -12.54 -0.55
C SER A 35 -8.13 -11.07 -0.15
N ILE A 36 -9.08 -10.40 -0.80
CA ILE A 36 -9.48 -9.03 -0.46
C ILE A 36 -10.04 -8.99 0.97
N TYR A 37 -10.98 -9.89 1.28
CA TYR A 37 -11.62 -9.92 2.59
C TYR A 37 -10.63 -10.26 3.72
N ALA A 38 -9.76 -11.24 3.52
CA ALA A 38 -8.71 -11.59 4.49
C ALA A 38 -7.74 -10.43 4.73
N ARG A 39 -7.41 -9.66 3.68
CA ARG A 39 -6.55 -8.47 3.83
C ARG A 39 -7.24 -7.37 4.62
N ALA A 40 -8.52 -7.11 4.38
CA ALA A 40 -9.29 -6.15 5.16
C ALA A 40 -9.27 -6.51 6.65
N ILE A 41 -9.52 -7.79 7.00
CA ILE A 41 -9.44 -8.27 8.39
C ILE A 41 -8.03 -8.06 8.97
N LYS A 42 -6.98 -8.39 8.20
CA LYS A 42 -5.59 -8.17 8.62
C LYS A 42 -5.28 -6.68 8.88
N GLN A 43 -5.95 -5.77 8.20
CA GLN A 43 -5.83 -4.32 8.38
C GLN A 43 -6.76 -3.77 9.49
N GLY A 44 -7.40 -4.64 10.27
CA GLY A 44 -8.22 -4.25 11.43
C GLY A 44 -9.71 -4.06 11.13
N PHE A 45 -10.19 -4.49 9.97
CA PHE A 45 -11.62 -4.50 9.69
C PHE A 45 -12.34 -5.55 10.56
N ASP A 46 -13.29 -5.12 11.38
CA ASP A 46 -14.15 -5.99 12.17
C ASP A 46 -15.56 -6.08 11.55
N PRO A 47 -15.97 -7.25 11.03
CA PRO A 47 -17.29 -7.45 10.44
C PRO A 47 -18.42 -7.55 11.47
N SER A 48 -18.11 -7.66 12.77
CA SER A 48 -19.09 -7.82 13.85
C SER A 48 -19.66 -6.47 14.30
N LEU A 49 -18.98 -5.37 14.00
CA LEU A 49 -19.40 -4.03 14.37
C LEU A 49 -20.65 -3.60 13.59
N GLN A 50 -21.61 -3.03 14.33
CA GLN A 50 -22.77 -2.34 13.77
C GLN A 50 -22.78 -0.90 14.31
N PRO A 51 -22.81 0.12 13.43
CA PRO A 51 -22.77 0.06 11.98
C PRO A 51 -21.42 -0.44 11.43
N LEU A 52 -21.46 -0.97 10.21
CA LEU A 52 -20.30 -1.53 9.51
C LEU A 52 -19.27 -0.42 9.26
N LYS A 53 -18.10 -0.48 9.91
CA LYS A 53 -17.07 0.56 9.82
C LYS A 53 -15.98 0.21 8.81
N LEU A 54 -16.15 0.67 7.58
CA LEU A 54 -15.18 0.48 6.50
C LEU A 54 -14.43 1.79 6.20
N GLU A 55 -13.12 1.78 6.36
CA GLU A 55 -12.22 2.91 6.11
C GLU A 55 -11.30 2.61 4.91
N GLU A 56 -10.71 3.65 4.31
CA GLU A 56 -9.79 3.50 3.16
C GLU A 56 -8.60 2.59 3.48
N LYS A 57 -8.07 2.65 4.71
CA LYS A 57 -6.95 1.83 5.17
C LYS A 57 -7.20 0.32 5.05
N HIS A 58 -8.46 -0.13 5.02
CA HIS A 58 -8.83 -1.54 4.85
C HIS A 58 -8.85 -2.00 3.38
N LEU A 59 -8.74 -1.05 2.44
CA LEU A 59 -8.85 -1.27 0.99
C LEU A 59 -7.52 -1.03 0.26
N GLU A 60 -6.61 -0.31 0.92
CA GLU A 60 -5.28 0.01 0.40
C GLU A 60 -4.42 -1.23 0.18
N ASP A 61 -3.60 -1.17 -0.87
CA ASP A 61 -2.56 -2.16 -1.07
C ASP A 61 -1.43 -1.92 -0.06
N ALA A 62 -1.00 -2.99 0.59
CA ALA A 62 0.19 -2.94 1.42
C ALA A 62 1.39 -2.46 0.59
N HIS A 63 2.28 -1.69 1.22
CA HIS A 63 3.55 -1.30 0.62
C HIS A 63 4.23 -2.55 0.06
N ARG A 64 4.51 -2.54 -1.25
CA ARG A 64 5.13 -3.70 -1.90
C ARG A 64 6.55 -3.80 -1.36
N SER A 65 6.87 -4.90 -0.69
CA SER A 65 8.24 -5.28 -0.33
C SER A 65 8.98 -5.67 -1.62
N GLY A 66 9.25 -4.69 -2.46
CA GLY A 66 10.09 -4.79 -3.63
C GLY A 66 11.46 -4.17 -3.35
N ARG A 67 12.19 -3.85 -4.43
CA ARG A 67 13.40 -3.04 -4.32
C ARG A 67 13.08 -1.79 -3.49
N PRO A 68 13.82 -1.51 -2.40
CA PRO A 68 13.61 -0.30 -1.62
C PRO A 68 13.59 0.89 -2.58
N SER A 69 12.53 1.70 -2.53
CA SER A 69 12.54 2.95 -3.29
C SER A 69 13.69 3.80 -2.78
N LYS A 70 14.38 4.53 -3.66
CA LYS A 70 15.34 5.54 -3.21
C LYS A 70 14.57 6.48 -2.30
N GLN A 71 14.82 6.41 -0.99
CA GLN A 71 14.15 7.25 0.00
C GLN A 71 14.31 8.70 -0.44
N SER A 72 13.21 9.42 -0.61
CA SER A 72 13.20 10.80 -1.14
C SER A 72 14.07 11.72 -0.30
N GLU A 73 14.09 11.51 1.01
CA GLU A 73 14.92 12.26 1.95
C GLU A 73 16.42 12.04 1.71
N VAL A 74 16.86 10.79 1.52
CA VAL A 74 18.26 10.45 1.24
C VAL A 74 18.67 11.00 -0.13
N ALA A 75 17.79 10.89 -1.13
CA ALA A 75 18.03 11.46 -2.45
C ALA A 75 18.21 12.99 -2.40
N GLN A 76 17.39 13.69 -1.60
CA GLN A 76 17.49 15.14 -1.46
C GLN A 76 18.77 15.55 -0.71
N LYS A 77 19.16 14.81 0.33
CA LYS A 77 20.42 15.03 1.05
C LYS A 77 21.65 14.82 0.16
N VAL A 78 21.64 13.81 -0.71
CA VAL A 78 22.68 13.60 -1.74
C VAL A 78 22.77 14.79 -2.69
N VAL A 79 21.63 15.27 -3.21
CA VAL A 79 21.61 16.42 -4.13
C VAL A 79 22.12 17.69 -3.45
N ASN A 80 21.74 17.92 -2.20
CA ASN A 80 22.18 19.08 -1.44
C ASN A 80 23.69 19.05 -1.17
N THR A 81 24.24 17.91 -0.72
CA THR A 81 25.69 17.75 -0.45
C THR A 81 26.58 17.95 -1.68
N VAL A 82 26.05 17.70 -2.89
CA VAL A 82 26.73 17.96 -4.17
C VAL A 82 26.55 19.41 -4.62
N ARG A 83 25.41 20.05 -4.35
CA ARG A 83 25.13 21.42 -4.82
C ARG A 83 25.73 22.52 -3.96
N THR A 84 25.87 22.30 -2.66
CA THR A 84 26.36 23.32 -1.72
C THR A 84 27.89 23.38 -1.64
N ASP A 85 28.59 22.38 -2.17
CA ASP A 85 30.04 22.31 -2.13
C ASP A 85 30.67 22.84 -3.42
N ARG A 86 31.70 23.69 -3.27
CA ARG A 86 32.52 24.22 -4.36
C ARG A 86 33.15 23.10 -5.21
N TYR A 87 33.52 21.98 -4.59
CA TYR A 87 34.07 20.79 -5.25
C TYR A 87 33.03 19.68 -5.42
N GLY A 88 31.74 20.00 -5.29
CA GLY A 88 30.67 19.00 -5.19
C GLY A 88 30.58 18.04 -6.37
N ARG A 89 30.94 18.47 -7.59
CA ARG A 89 30.99 17.63 -8.80
C ARG A 89 32.13 16.62 -8.81
N GLU A 90 33.17 16.84 -8.01
CA GLU A 90 34.36 16.00 -7.91
C GLU A 90 34.28 15.01 -6.74
N LYS A 91 33.22 15.11 -5.92
CA LYS A 91 33.03 14.20 -4.78
C LYS A 91 32.79 12.77 -5.25
N SER A 92 33.65 11.87 -4.78
CA SER A 92 33.43 10.43 -4.90
C SER A 92 32.19 9.99 -4.12
N CYS A 93 31.55 8.91 -4.59
CA CYS A 93 30.44 8.25 -3.91
C CYS A 93 30.76 7.92 -2.44
N ALA A 94 32.02 7.58 -2.12
CA ALA A 94 32.44 7.29 -0.75
C ALA A 94 32.35 8.53 0.17
N ASN A 95 32.75 9.70 -0.34
CA ASN A 95 32.71 10.96 0.41
C ASN A 95 31.27 11.43 0.61
N ILE A 96 30.43 11.25 -0.41
CA ILE A 96 28.98 11.54 -0.31
C ILE A 96 28.33 10.63 0.73
N ALA A 97 28.64 9.32 0.70
CA ALA A 97 28.10 8.38 1.69
C ALA A 97 28.55 8.71 3.12
N SER A 98 29.82 9.06 3.32
CA SER A 98 30.34 9.45 4.63
C SER A 98 29.70 10.74 5.17
N ALA A 99 29.30 11.67 4.31
CA ALA A 99 28.62 12.90 4.70
C ALA A 99 27.12 12.73 5.01
N LEU A 100 26.57 11.54 4.72
CA LEU A 100 25.16 11.20 4.92
C LEU A 100 24.95 10.27 6.13
N SER A 101 26.04 9.71 6.68
CA SER A 101 26.06 8.93 7.92
C SER A 101 25.96 9.84 9.13
#